data_AF-A0AA39P5E6-F1
#
_entry.id   AF-A0AA39P5E6-F1
#
_cell.length_a   1.000
_cell.length_b   1.000
_cell.length_c   1.000
_cell.angle_alpha   90.00
_cell.angle_beta   90.00
_cell.angle_gamma   90.00
#
_symmetry.space_group_name_H-M   'P 1'
#
loop_
_entity.id
_entity.type
_entity.pdbx_description
1 polymer ?
#
loop_
_entity_poly.entity_id
_entity_poly.type
_entity_poly.pdbx_seq_one_letter_code
_entity_poly.pdbx_strand_id
1 'polypeptide(L)'
;MEVGLCFNHSFKASGTDRFLVRFKLNRHPLRRQHQALETAFAPPRLLQPTEQHVLAPSRASPWKAFNKLIDTNTRQRQAVDCILRQPGGSVPFIIFGPPGTGKTVTAVEAIRQIHAANPRARILACAPSNSAADLIASRLSMLGSDALFRFYAPSRPKQAVPHELEPFTYVNEDGNFSVPILPRVRQFRVIVSTCVSASVFFGIGVPRGHFTHIFIDEAGQATEPEAMIAVKTMSDNTTNVILSGDPKQLGPIVRSPVARDLGLEISYIERLMKMNVYDEGNHDGDHPLVTFLYLFVPLGLIAGLKISAGWSS
;
A
#
# COMPACT_ATOMS: atom_id res chain seq x y z
N MET A 1 -19.28 12.75 -14.55
CA MET A 1 -19.54 12.54 -13.12
C MET A 1 -20.13 13.85 -12.61
N GLU A 2 -21.44 13.93 -12.41
CA GLU A 2 -22.07 15.13 -11.86
C GLU A 2 -21.87 15.16 -10.34
N VAL A 3 -21.33 16.26 -9.82
CA VAL A 3 -21.18 16.48 -8.38
C VAL A 3 -22.48 17.10 -7.88
N GLY A 4 -23.32 16.29 -7.22
CA GLY A 4 -24.55 16.76 -6.58
C GLY A 4 -24.28 17.32 -5.18
N LEU A 5 -24.93 18.43 -4.84
CA LEU A 5 -25.00 18.95 -3.48
C LEU A 5 -26.32 18.49 -2.86
N CYS A 6 -26.25 17.78 -1.74
CA CYS A 6 -27.44 17.41 -0.96
C CYS A 6 -27.43 18.16 0.35
N PHE A 7 -28.58 18.73 0.71
CA PHE A 7 -28.79 19.33 2.02
C PHE A 7 -29.16 18.24 3.03
N ASN A 8 -28.79 18.47 4.30
CA ASN A 8 -29.31 17.64 5.38
C ASN A 8 -30.85 17.73 5.39
N HIS A 9 -31.56 16.64 5.69
CA HIS A 9 -33.03 16.62 5.71
C HIS A 9 -33.67 17.64 6.67
N SER A 10 -32.94 18.07 7.71
CA SER A 10 -33.35 19.13 8.63
C SER A 10 -33.18 20.54 8.08
N PHE A 11 -32.43 20.71 6.99
CA PHE A 11 -32.18 22.00 6.36
C PHE A 11 -33.35 22.38 5.47
N LYS A 12 -34.11 23.38 5.88
CA LYS A 12 -35.25 23.91 5.12
C LYS A 12 -34.74 24.94 4.11
N ALA A 13 -34.94 24.64 2.83
CA ALA A 13 -34.57 25.48 1.70
C ALA A 13 -35.78 25.60 0.76
N SER A 14 -36.05 26.82 0.29
CA SER A 14 -36.97 27.06 -0.82
C SER A 14 -36.24 26.90 -2.16
N GLY A 15 -36.99 26.64 -3.24
CA GLY A 15 -36.41 26.51 -4.58
C GLY A 15 -35.80 27.80 -5.13
N THR A 16 -36.06 28.95 -4.51
CA THR A 16 -35.55 30.27 -4.92
C THR A 16 -34.43 30.79 -4.02
N ASP A 17 -34.11 30.08 -2.95
CA ASP A 17 -33.08 30.50 -2.00
C ASP A 17 -31.69 30.44 -2.66
N ARG A 18 -30.88 31.46 -2.38
CA ARG A 18 -29.47 31.51 -2.81
C ARG A 18 -28.57 31.06 -1.67
N PHE A 19 -27.67 30.12 -1.96
CA PHE A 19 -26.77 29.56 -0.97
C PHE A 19 -25.31 29.92 -1.24
N LEU A 20 -24.58 30.25 -0.18
CA LEU A 20 -23.13 30.31 -0.21
C LEU A 20 -22.56 28.91 0.02
N VAL A 21 -21.97 28.32 -1.02
CA VAL A 21 -21.29 27.02 -0.91
C VAL A 21 -19.82 27.24 -0.60
N ARG A 22 -19.34 26.62 0.48
CA ARG A 22 -17.91 26.63 0.87
C ARG A 22 -17.41 25.22 1.09
N PHE A 23 -16.44 24.80 0.29
CA PHE A 23 -15.72 23.53 0.51
C PHE A 23 -14.72 23.71 1.65
N LYS A 24 -14.93 22.99 2.75
CA LYS A 24 -13.97 22.94 3.86
C LYS A 24 -13.02 21.77 3.65
N LEU A 25 -11.73 22.00 3.84
CA LEU A 25 -10.74 20.93 3.84
C LEU A 25 -11.07 19.93 4.95
N ASN A 26 -11.16 18.65 4.58
CA ASN A 26 -11.26 17.60 5.58
C ASN A 26 -9.90 17.46 6.29
N ARG A 27 -9.84 17.85 7.57
CA ARG A 27 -8.63 17.74 8.39
C ARG A 27 -8.33 16.33 8.89
N HIS A 28 -9.25 15.37 8.71
CA HIS A 28 -9.08 14.00 9.24
C HIS A 28 -7.81 13.30 8.72
N PRO A 29 -7.49 13.31 7.42
CA PRO A 29 -6.24 12.71 6.91
C PRO A 29 -5.00 13.28 7.61
N LEU A 30 -4.90 14.62 7.68
CA LEU A 30 -3.78 15.30 8.35
C LEU A 30 -3.69 14.92 9.83
N ARG A 31 -4.81 14.90 10.55
CA ARG A 31 -4.82 14.50 11.96
C ARG A 31 -4.36 13.05 12.16
N ARG A 32 -4.69 12.14 11.23
CA ARG A 32 -4.21 10.75 11.28
C ARG A 32 -2.72 10.64 10.97
N GLN A 33 -2.21 11.44 10.03
CA GLN A 33 -0.76 11.54 9.77
C GLN A 33 -0.01 12.01 11.02
N HIS A 34 -0.45 13.11 11.65
CA HIS A 34 0.13 13.60 12.90
C HIS A 34 0.07 12.55 14.02
N GLN A 35 -1.09 11.92 14.24
CA GLN A 35 -1.23 10.84 15.21
C GLN A 35 -0.21 9.72 14.97
N ALA A 36 -0.07 9.27 13.72
CA ALA A 36 0.87 8.21 13.37
C ALA A 36 2.33 8.63 13.66
N LEU A 37 2.71 9.86 13.30
CA LEU A 37 4.05 10.40 13.56
C LEU A 37 4.36 10.58 15.05
N GLU A 38 3.38 10.96 15.87
CA GLU A 38 3.54 11.12 17.32
C GLU A 38 3.49 9.79 18.09
N THR A 39 2.90 8.75 17.50
CA THR A 39 2.82 7.45 18.19
C THR A 39 4.23 6.85 18.34
N ALA A 40 4.60 6.49 19.57
CA ALA A 40 5.84 5.78 19.88
C ALA A 40 6.01 4.57 18.96
N PHE A 41 7.20 4.33 18.40
CA PHE A 41 7.40 3.30 17.38
C PHE A 41 8.71 2.58 17.60
N ALA A 42 8.62 1.27 17.78
CA ALA A 42 9.74 0.44 18.22
C ALA A 42 10.70 -0.01 17.12
N PRO A 43 10.30 -0.31 15.86
CA PRO A 43 11.23 -0.86 14.87
C PRO A 43 11.93 0.25 14.06
N PRO A 44 13.16 0.69 14.43
CA PRO A 44 13.90 1.71 13.68
C PRO A 44 14.21 1.28 12.26
N ARG A 45 14.35 -0.04 12.01
CA ARG A 45 14.56 -0.65 10.69
C ARG A 45 13.52 -0.24 9.63
N LEU A 46 12.32 0.14 10.06
CA LEU A 46 11.27 0.59 9.14
C LEU A 46 11.40 2.09 8.85
N LEU A 47 11.99 2.90 9.73
CA LEU A 47 12.13 4.34 9.50
C LEU A 47 13.46 4.68 8.84
N GLN A 48 14.55 4.13 9.38
CA GLN A 48 15.94 4.38 9.00
C GLN A 48 16.70 3.04 8.95
N PRO A 49 16.42 2.21 7.92
CA PRO A 49 17.16 0.97 7.73
C PRO A 49 18.66 1.23 7.53
N THR A 50 19.47 0.31 8.06
CA THR A 50 20.93 0.30 7.97
C THR A 50 21.36 -1.13 7.64
N GLU A 51 22.60 -1.34 7.24
CA GLU A 51 23.11 -2.69 6.94
C GLU A 51 22.96 -3.66 8.12
N GLN A 52 23.08 -3.16 9.36
CA GLN A 52 22.90 -3.95 10.59
C GLN A 52 21.48 -4.50 10.76
N HIS A 53 20.49 -3.85 10.12
CA HIS A 53 19.11 -4.30 10.15
C HIS A 53 18.79 -5.35 9.07
N VAL A 54 19.70 -5.57 8.11
CA VAL A 54 19.46 -6.50 7.00
C VAL A 54 19.61 -7.93 7.52
N LEU A 55 18.52 -8.69 7.43
CA LEU A 55 18.47 -10.08 7.84
C LEU A 55 18.75 -11.00 6.65
N ALA A 56 19.43 -12.12 6.91
CA ALA A 56 19.65 -13.15 5.91
C ALA A 56 18.30 -13.76 5.45
N PRO A 57 18.12 -14.01 4.14
CA PRO A 57 16.88 -14.57 3.62
C PRO A 57 16.66 -16.01 4.12
N SER A 58 15.40 -16.35 4.37
CA SER A 58 14.97 -17.70 4.70
C SER A 58 15.21 -18.65 3.52
N ARG A 59 15.25 -19.95 3.82
CA ARG A 59 15.41 -21.00 2.80
C ARG A 59 14.26 -20.93 1.80
N ALA A 60 14.61 -20.96 0.51
CA ALA A 60 13.64 -20.98 -0.56
C ALA A 60 12.80 -22.27 -0.51
N SER A 61 11.49 -22.12 -0.64
CA SER A 61 10.55 -23.22 -0.84
C SER A 61 10.00 -23.13 -2.27
N PRO A 62 9.95 -24.23 -3.03
CA PRO A 62 9.38 -24.21 -4.37
C PRO A 62 7.91 -23.76 -4.33
N TRP A 63 7.56 -22.82 -5.21
CA TRP A 63 6.19 -22.35 -5.39
C TRP A 63 5.86 -22.22 -6.88
N LYS A 64 4.58 -22.32 -7.21
CA LYS A 64 4.05 -22.10 -8.56
C LYS A 64 3.20 -20.85 -8.54
N ALA A 65 3.36 -19.98 -9.52
CA ALA A 65 2.57 -18.76 -9.57
C ALA A 65 1.09 -19.10 -9.77
N PHE A 66 0.21 -18.42 -9.04
CA PHE A 66 -1.21 -18.47 -9.33
C PHE A 66 -1.51 -17.77 -10.66
N ASN A 67 -0.83 -16.65 -10.93
CA ASN A 67 -0.80 -16.05 -12.25
C ASN A 67 0.35 -16.63 -13.09
N LYS A 68 0.03 -17.46 -14.09
CA LYS A 68 1.01 -18.09 -14.98
C LYS A 68 1.90 -17.10 -15.74
N LEU A 69 1.47 -15.86 -15.93
CA LEU A 69 2.31 -14.82 -16.55
C LEU A 69 3.52 -14.43 -15.70
N ILE A 70 3.47 -14.69 -14.38
CA ILE A 70 4.60 -14.46 -13.47
C ILE A 70 5.61 -15.61 -13.56
N ASP A 71 5.19 -16.84 -13.88
CA ASP A 71 6.13 -17.96 -14.06
C ASP A 71 7.13 -17.69 -15.20
N THR A 72 6.71 -16.96 -16.24
CA THR A 72 7.55 -16.62 -17.39
C THR A 72 8.28 -15.28 -17.24
N ASN A 73 7.93 -14.45 -16.23
CA ASN A 73 8.59 -13.18 -15.97
C ASN A 73 9.59 -13.33 -14.82
N THR A 74 10.88 -13.40 -15.15
CA THR A 74 11.96 -13.61 -14.18
C THR A 74 12.00 -12.55 -13.08
N ARG A 75 11.77 -11.26 -13.41
CA ARG A 75 11.82 -10.16 -12.44
C ARG A 75 10.63 -10.17 -11.48
N GLN A 76 9.42 -10.42 -11.99
CA GLN A 76 8.25 -10.55 -11.13
C GLN A 76 8.37 -11.78 -10.23
N ARG A 77 8.87 -12.90 -10.76
CA ARG A 77 9.14 -14.11 -9.98
C ARG A 77 10.19 -13.89 -8.91
N GLN A 78 11.29 -13.20 -9.24
CA GLN A 78 12.34 -12.83 -8.30
C GLN A 78 11.79 -11.95 -7.17
N ALA A 79 11.01 -10.92 -7.49
CA ALA A 79 10.38 -10.07 -6.47
C ALA A 79 9.52 -10.88 -5.50
N VAL A 80 8.70 -11.81 -6.01
CA VAL A 80 7.88 -12.69 -5.17
C VAL A 80 8.76 -13.63 -4.34
N ASP A 81 9.82 -14.21 -4.91
CA ASP A 81 10.75 -15.07 -4.16
C ASP A 81 11.44 -14.33 -3.01
N CYS A 82 11.94 -13.12 -3.27
CA CYS A 82 12.55 -12.27 -2.25
C CYS A 82 11.57 -11.97 -1.11
N ILE A 83 10.33 -11.58 -1.42
CA ILE A 83 9.29 -11.30 -0.43
C ILE A 83 8.97 -12.56 0.40
N LEU A 84 8.80 -13.72 -0.24
CA LEU A 84 8.48 -14.97 0.46
C LEU A 84 9.60 -15.45 1.38
N ARG A 85 10.83 -15.03 1.11
CA ARG A 85 12.01 -15.41 1.88
C ARG A 85 12.36 -14.40 2.97
N GLN A 86 11.68 -13.27 3.08
CA GLN A 86 11.95 -12.31 4.14
C GLN A 86 11.61 -12.91 5.52
N PRO A 87 12.59 -13.07 6.43
CA PRO A 87 12.26 -13.39 7.82
C PRO A 87 11.43 -12.27 8.44
N GLY A 88 10.60 -12.60 9.43
CA GLY A 88 9.88 -11.59 10.20
C GLY A 88 10.86 -10.63 10.85
N GLY A 89 10.67 -9.33 10.66
CA GLY A 89 11.63 -8.33 11.12
C GLY A 89 12.58 -7.79 10.05
N SER A 90 12.33 -8.08 8.77
CA SER A 90 13.18 -7.58 7.68
C SER A 90 12.98 -6.08 7.43
N VAL A 91 13.99 -5.38 6.93
CA VAL A 91 13.83 -4.01 6.39
C VAL A 91 12.78 -3.99 5.26
N PRO A 92 12.17 -2.82 4.95
CA PRO A 92 11.18 -2.73 3.88
C PRO A 92 11.70 -3.31 2.55
N PHE A 93 10.87 -4.08 1.85
CA PHE A 93 11.16 -4.53 0.49
C PHE A 93 10.51 -3.60 -0.52
N ILE A 94 11.19 -3.30 -1.62
CA ILE A 94 10.71 -2.36 -2.64
C ILE A 94 10.53 -3.08 -3.99
N ILE A 95 9.31 -3.05 -4.51
CA ILE A 95 9.01 -3.33 -5.91
C ILE A 95 8.88 -1.98 -6.63
N PHE A 96 9.70 -1.73 -7.65
CA PHE A 96 9.57 -0.49 -8.41
C PHE A 96 9.68 -0.70 -9.91
N GLY A 97 9.14 0.25 -10.69
CA GLY A 97 9.22 0.21 -12.15
C GLY A 97 8.15 1.06 -12.85
N PRO A 98 8.30 1.31 -14.17
CA PRO A 98 7.40 2.15 -14.97
C PRO A 98 5.91 1.73 -14.94
N PRO A 99 4.99 2.54 -15.51
CA PRO A 99 3.60 2.13 -15.65
C PRO A 99 3.51 0.86 -16.51
N GLY A 100 2.59 -0.04 -16.18
CA GLY A 100 2.35 -1.25 -16.97
C GLY A 100 3.32 -2.42 -16.73
N THR A 101 4.33 -2.29 -15.87
CA THR A 101 5.28 -3.39 -15.57
C THR A 101 4.76 -4.46 -14.61
N GLY A 102 3.51 -4.35 -14.17
CA GLY A 102 2.84 -5.36 -13.35
C GLY A 102 3.20 -5.31 -11.86
N LYS A 103 3.59 -4.14 -11.32
CA LYS A 103 3.86 -3.96 -9.88
C LYS A 103 2.73 -4.48 -8.98
N THR A 104 1.50 -3.97 -9.17
CA THR A 104 0.31 -4.44 -8.44
C THR A 104 0.05 -5.93 -8.63
N VAL A 105 0.27 -6.47 -9.84
CA VAL A 105 0.08 -7.91 -10.11
C VAL A 105 1.08 -8.74 -9.31
N THR A 106 2.32 -8.26 -9.20
CA THR A 106 3.41 -8.88 -8.44
C THR A 106 3.13 -8.83 -6.94
N ALA A 107 2.69 -7.68 -6.42
CA ALA A 107 2.29 -7.53 -5.02
C ALA A 107 1.11 -8.45 -4.66
N VAL A 108 0.08 -8.52 -5.51
CA VAL A 108 -1.06 -9.43 -5.34
C VAL A 108 -0.61 -10.90 -5.34
N GLU A 109 0.29 -11.28 -6.25
CA GLU A 109 0.84 -12.64 -6.26
C GLU A 109 1.56 -12.96 -4.95
N ALA A 110 2.43 -12.07 -4.46
CA ALA A 110 3.10 -12.24 -3.18
C ALA A 110 2.11 -12.41 -2.03
N ILE A 111 1.05 -11.59 -1.97
CA ILE A 111 -0.03 -11.72 -0.97
C ILE A 111 -0.67 -13.11 -1.03
N ARG A 112 -0.98 -13.61 -2.24
CA ARG A 112 -1.60 -14.93 -2.42
C ARG A 112 -0.66 -16.05 -1.99
N GLN A 113 0.62 -15.97 -2.32
CA GLN A 113 1.62 -16.95 -1.93
C GLN A 113 1.81 -16.98 -0.40
N ILE A 114 1.91 -15.82 0.26
CA ILE A 114 1.99 -15.72 1.72
C ILE A 114 0.72 -16.31 2.38
N HIS A 115 -0.45 -15.96 1.87
CA HIS A 115 -1.73 -16.47 2.36
C HIS A 115 -1.85 -17.99 2.21
N ALA A 116 -1.37 -18.56 1.11
CA ALA A 116 -1.40 -19.99 0.88
C ALA A 116 -0.38 -20.74 1.75
N ALA A 117 0.84 -20.21 1.89
CA ALA A 117 1.94 -20.88 2.58
C ALA A 117 1.82 -20.84 4.12
N ASN A 118 1.22 -19.78 4.69
CA ASN A 118 1.17 -19.59 6.14
C ASN A 118 -0.25 -19.28 6.65
N PRO A 119 -0.97 -20.25 7.25
CA PRO A 119 -2.31 -20.05 7.83
C PRO A 119 -2.39 -18.95 8.90
N ARG A 120 -1.27 -18.67 9.58
CA ARG A 120 -1.15 -17.62 10.60
C ARG A 120 -0.84 -16.24 10.02
N ALA A 121 -0.50 -16.14 8.73
CA ALA A 121 -0.28 -14.85 8.11
C ALA A 121 -1.55 -14.00 8.13
N ARG A 122 -1.35 -12.72 8.41
CA ARG A 122 -2.36 -11.67 8.42
C ARG A 122 -1.78 -10.49 7.66
N ILE A 123 -2.49 -10.03 6.64
CA ILE A 123 -1.96 -9.11 5.65
C ILE A 123 -2.83 -7.86 5.65
N LEU A 124 -2.20 -6.69 5.79
CA LEU A 124 -2.83 -5.40 5.54
C LEU A 124 -2.29 -4.87 4.21
N ALA A 125 -3.14 -4.77 3.20
CA ALA A 125 -2.79 -4.14 1.92
C ALA A 125 -3.42 -2.74 1.85
N CYS A 126 -2.57 -1.74 1.60
CA CYS A 126 -2.93 -0.34 1.55
C CYS A 126 -2.58 0.27 0.19
N ALA A 127 -3.29 1.33 -0.15
CA ALA A 127 -2.93 2.23 -1.24
C ALA A 127 -3.40 3.66 -0.92
N PRO A 128 -2.81 4.71 -1.50
CA PRO A 128 -3.24 6.09 -1.26
C PRO A 128 -4.64 6.40 -1.81
N SER A 129 -5.06 5.71 -2.88
CA SER A 129 -6.37 5.93 -3.52
C SER A 129 -7.32 4.75 -3.32
N ASN A 130 -8.63 5.04 -3.31
CA ASN A 130 -9.64 3.98 -3.26
C ASN A 130 -9.57 3.10 -4.50
N SER A 131 -9.39 3.66 -5.70
CA SER A 131 -9.29 2.88 -6.95
C SER A 131 -8.13 1.88 -6.94
N ALA A 132 -6.97 2.25 -6.39
CA ALA A 132 -5.85 1.33 -6.25
C ALA A 132 -6.15 0.24 -5.22
N ALA A 133 -6.74 0.59 -4.07
CA ALA A 133 -7.18 -0.39 -3.08
C ALA A 133 -8.27 -1.35 -3.62
N ASP A 134 -9.19 -0.84 -4.43
CA ASP A 134 -10.25 -1.62 -5.07
C ASP A 134 -9.66 -2.61 -6.10
N LEU A 135 -8.63 -2.19 -6.85
CA LEU A 135 -7.89 -3.08 -7.76
C LEU A 135 -7.16 -4.22 -7.02
N ILE A 136 -6.59 -3.95 -5.85
CA ILE A 136 -5.98 -4.99 -5.02
C ILE A 136 -7.06 -5.97 -4.54
N ALA A 137 -8.16 -5.47 -3.99
CA ALA A 137 -9.23 -6.31 -3.48
C ALA A 137 -9.91 -7.14 -4.57
N SER A 138 -10.16 -6.58 -5.75
CA SER A 138 -10.80 -7.31 -6.86
C SER A 138 -9.93 -8.47 -7.32
N ARG A 139 -8.61 -8.27 -7.39
CA ARG A 139 -7.65 -9.33 -7.72
C ARG A 139 -7.43 -10.37 -6.61
N LEU A 140 -7.92 -10.10 -5.40
CA LEU A 140 -7.89 -11.01 -4.25
C LEU A 140 -9.27 -11.59 -3.93
N SER A 141 -10.31 -11.27 -4.70
CA SER A 141 -11.69 -11.71 -4.46
C SER A 141 -11.84 -13.24 -4.37
N MET A 142 -10.96 -14.00 -5.05
CA MET A 142 -10.95 -15.46 -4.98
C MET A 142 -10.67 -16.02 -3.58
N LEU A 143 -10.16 -15.21 -2.64
CA LEU A 143 -9.96 -15.61 -1.25
C LEU A 143 -11.29 -15.80 -0.49
N GLY A 144 -12.39 -15.28 -1.00
CA GLY A 144 -13.70 -15.32 -0.36
C GLY A 144 -13.88 -14.25 0.73
N SER A 145 -15.13 -13.90 1.00
CA SER A 145 -15.52 -12.85 1.97
C SER A 145 -15.24 -13.21 3.42
N ASP A 146 -14.85 -14.46 3.71
CA ASP A 146 -14.39 -14.89 5.04
C ASP A 146 -12.93 -14.56 5.31
N ALA A 147 -12.09 -14.57 4.29
CA ALA A 147 -10.67 -14.29 4.43
C ALA A 147 -10.32 -12.85 4.05
N LEU A 148 -11.03 -12.25 3.09
CA LEU A 148 -10.78 -10.92 2.55
C LEU A 148 -11.81 -9.90 3.06
N PHE A 149 -11.32 -8.75 3.54
CA PHE A 149 -12.14 -7.59 3.89
C PHE A 149 -11.62 -6.31 3.23
N ARG A 150 -12.44 -5.66 2.41
CA ARG A 150 -12.18 -4.35 1.81
C ARG A 150 -12.88 -3.27 2.67
N PHE A 151 -12.10 -2.52 3.43
CA PHE A 151 -12.62 -1.46 4.29
C PHE A 151 -12.76 -0.11 3.58
N TYR A 152 -13.99 0.38 3.45
CA TYR A 152 -14.28 1.74 2.96
C TYR A 152 -14.52 2.70 4.13
N ALA A 153 -14.05 3.94 4.00
CA ALA A 153 -14.37 4.99 4.97
C ALA A 153 -15.89 5.27 4.97
N PRO A 154 -16.50 5.62 6.11
CA PRO A 154 -17.93 5.96 6.19
C PRO A 154 -18.36 7.08 5.22
N SER A 155 -17.42 7.96 4.84
CA SER A 155 -17.66 9.03 3.87
C SER A 155 -17.63 8.58 2.40
N ARG A 156 -17.34 7.30 2.10
CA ARG A 156 -17.33 6.78 0.73
C ARG A 156 -18.78 6.59 0.26
N PRO A 157 -19.20 7.20 -0.85
CA PRO A 157 -20.53 6.95 -1.39
C PRO A 157 -20.65 5.50 -1.88
N LYS A 158 -21.75 4.84 -1.54
CA LYS A 158 -22.01 3.43 -1.90
C LYS A 158 -21.99 3.20 -3.41
N GLN A 159 -22.53 4.13 -4.18
CA GLN A 159 -22.61 4.05 -5.64
C GLN A 159 -21.23 4.09 -6.31
N ALA A 160 -20.19 4.52 -5.58
CA ALA A 160 -18.82 4.53 -6.08
C ALA A 160 -18.03 3.26 -5.69
N VAL A 161 -18.68 2.28 -5.06
CA VAL A 161 -18.08 0.97 -4.77
C VAL A 161 -18.39 0.04 -5.94
N PRO A 162 -17.39 -0.66 -6.51
CA PRO A 162 -17.62 -1.67 -7.53
C PRO A 162 -18.51 -2.80 -6.98
N HIS A 163 -19.51 -3.23 -7.76
CA HIS A 163 -20.51 -4.23 -7.32
C HIS A 163 -19.84 -5.56 -6.94
N GLU A 164 -18.77 -5.95 -7.62
CA GLU A 164 -18.00 -7.15 -7.30
C GLU A 164 -17.30 -7.11 -5.94
N LEU A 165 -17.16 -5.92 -5.33
CA LEU A 165 -16.56 -5.72 -4.01
C LEU A 165 -17.57 -5.62 -2.87
N GLU A 166 -18.88 -5.55 -3.16
CA GLU A 166 -19.93 -5.52 -2.15
C GLU A 166 -19.89 -6.70 -1.17
N PRO A 167 -19.60 -7.95 -1.59
CA PRO A 167 -19.50 -9.08 -0.66
C PRO A 167 -18.33 -8.99 0.33
N PHE A 168 -17.36 -8.10 0.08
CA PHE A 168 -16.11 -7.99 0.84
C PHE A 168 -16.08 -6.78 1.77
N THR A 169 -17.14 -5.99 1.85
CA THR A 169 -17.24 -4.82 2.73
C THR A 169 -18.24 -5.06 3.86
N TYR A 170 -18.28 -4.14 4.82
CA TYR A 170 -19.19 -4.18 5.94
C TYR A 170 -19.91 -2.84 6.06
N VAL A 171 -21.23 -2.92 6.24
CA VAL A 171 -22.12 -1.78 6.42
C VAL A 171 -22.83 -1.97 7.76
N ASN A 172 -22.88 -0.92 8.58
CA ASN A 172 -23.58 -0.97 9.87
C ASN A 172 -25.10 -0.86 9.71
N GLU A 173 -25.84 -0.92 10.81
CA GLU A 173 -27.30 -0.82 10.83
C GLU A 173 -27.83 0.49 10.22
N ASP A 174 -27.08 1.59 10.36
CA ASP A 174 -27.41 2.89 9.75
C ASP A 174 -27.16 2.94 8.23
N GLY A 175 -26.68 1.84 7.64
CA GLY A 175 -26.34 1.82 6.24
C GLY A 175 -25.02 2.53 5.91
N ASN A 176 -24.11 2.79 6.85
CA ASN A 176 -22.80 3.39 6.57
C ASN A 176 -21.70 2.34 6.52
N PHE A 177 -20.69 2.52 5.66
CA PHE A 177 -19.50 1.67 5.70
C PHE A 177 -18.83 1.77 7.06
N SER A 178 -18.48 0.62 7.61
CA SER A 178 -17.87 0.51 8.93
C SER A 178 -16.95 -0.71 8.99
N VAL A 179 -16.49 -1.02 10.18
CA VAL A 179 -15.81 -2.28 10.51
C VAL A 179 -16.74 -3.15 11.34
N PRO A 180 -16.71 -4.48 11.18
CA PRO A 180 -17.42 -5.37 12.08
C PRO A 180 -16.76 -5.35 13.47
N ILE A 181 -17.36 -6.05 14.42
CA ILE A 181 -16.80 -6.19 15.77
C ILE A 181 -15.36 -6.74 15.73
N LEU A 182 -14.52 -6.31 16.68
CA LEU A 182 -13.09 -6.65 16.72
C LEU A 182 -12.79 -8.15 16.57
N PRO A 183 -13.54 -9.10 17.17
CA PRO A 183 -13.33 -10.52 16.95
C PRO A 183 -13.44 -10.92 15.47
N ARG A 184 -14.40 -10.36 14.72
CA ARG A 184 -14.54 -10.61 13.29
C ARG A 184 -13.42 -9.97 12.49
N VAL A 185 -13.02 -8.74 12.83
CA VAL A 185 -11.88 -8.07 12.17
C VAL A 185 -10.62 -8.94 12.25
N ARG A 186 -10.34 -9.55 13.41
CA ARG A 186 -9.16 -10.40 13.63
C ARG A 186 -9.21 -11.75 12.91
N GLN A 187 -10.38 -12.18 12.42
CA GLN A 187 -10.54 -13.41 11.64
C GLN A 187 -10.11 -13.23 10.19
N PHE A 188 -10.31 -12.03 9.62
CA PHE A 188 -9.86 -11.76 8.26
C PHE A 188 -8.35 -11.97 8.14
N ARG A 189 -7.95 -12.67 7.08
CA ARG A 189 -6.54 -12.95 6.81
C ARG A 189 -5.92 -11.89 5.92
N VAL A 190 -6.73 -11.22 5.11
CA VAL A 190 -6.32 -10.12 4.26
C VAL A 190 -7.30 -8.98 4.43
N ILE A 191 -6.79 -7.81 4.79
CA ILE A 191 -7.57 -6.58 4.88
C ILE A 191 -7.01 -5.57 3.88
N VAL A 192 -7.89 -4.99 3.06
CA VAL A 192 -7.55 -4.00 2.04
C VAL A 192 -8.17 -2.65 2.40
N SER A 193 -7.37 -1.60 2.49
CA SER A 193 -7.84 -0.26 2.87
C SER A 193 -7.05 0.85 2.16
N THR A 194 -7.46 2.10 2.31
CA THR A 194 -6.55 3.22 1.98
C THR A 194 -5.52 3.42 3.10
N CYS A 195 -4.39 4.05 2.82
CA CYS A 195 -3.36 4.35 3.83
C CYS A 195 -3.95 5.11 5.03
N VAL A 196 -4.79 6.13 4.79
CA VAL A 196 -5.46 6.89 5.85
C VAL A 196 -6.43 6.01 6.65
N SER A 197 -7.20 5.18 5.96
CA SER A 197 -8.19 4.29 6.56
C SER A 197 -7.57 3.21 7.47
N ALA A 198 -6.30 2.85 7.28
CA ALA A 198 -5.60 1.90 8.15
C ALA A 198 -5.62 2.31 9.64
N SER A 199 -5.68 3.62 9.91
CA SER A 199 -5.80 4.15 11.29
C SER A 199 -7.03 3.65 12.06
N VAL A 200 -8.08 3.20 11.36
CA VAL A 200 -9.28 2.65 12.00
C VAL A 200 -8.96 1.39 12.78
N PHE A 201 -8.10 0.51 12.26
CA PHE A 201 -7.74 -0.75 12.92
C PHE A 201 -7.02 -0.50 14.25
N PHE A 202 -6.10 0.46 14.26
CA PHE A 202 -5.49 0.93 15.51
C PHE A 202 -6.53 1.52 16.47
N GLY A 203 -7.44 2.36 15.96
CA GLY A 203 -8.48 3.00 16.76
C GLY A 203 -9.48 2.05 17.41
N ILE A 204 -9.77 0.91 16.79
CA ILE A 204 -10.67 -0.13 17.36
C ILE A 204 -9.92 -1.16 18.22
N GLY A 205 -8.63 -0.98 18.46
CA GLY A 205 -7.83 -1.85 19.33
C GLY A 205 -7.24 -3.09 18.65
N VAL A 206 -7.07 -3.10 17.33
CA VAL A 206 -6.21 -4.12 16.69
C VAL A 206 -4.77 -3.87 17.15
N PRO A 207 -4.11 -4.84 17.80
CA PRO A 207 -2.76 -4.64 18.32
C PRO A 207 -1.74 -4.57 17.18
N ARG A 208 -0.63 -3.86 17.43
CA ARG A 208 0.55 -3.92 16.57
C ARG A 208 1.06 -5.35 16.46
N GLY A 209 1.59 -5.71 15.29
CA GLY A 209 2.02 -7.08 15.02
C GLY A 209 0.87 -8.05 14.75
N HIS A 210 -0.39 -7.61 14.79
CA HIS A 210 -1.51 -8.42 14.30
C HIS A 210 -1.32 -8.78 12.83
N PHE A 211 -0.89 -7.82 12.01
CA PHE A 211 -0.52 -8.06 10.62
C PHE A 211 0.94 -8.49 10.56
N THR A 212 1.20 -9.67 10.02
CA THR A 212 2.56 -10.14 9.77
C THR A 212 3.19 -9.43 8.58
N HIS A 213 2.37 -8.95 7.64
CA HIS A 213 2.80 -8.23 6.46
C HIS A 213 1.93 -6.99 6.22
N ILE A 214 2.57 -5.89 5.86
CA ILE A 214 1.91 -4.69 5.36
C ILE A 214 2.40 -4.45 3.94
N PHE A 215 1.48 -4.39 2.98
CA PHE A 215 1.75 -3.99 1.60
C PHE A 215 1.24 -2.57 1.39
N ILE A 216 2.03 -1.71 0.76
CA ILE A 216 1.59 -0.37 0.31
C ILE A 216 1.85 -0.30 -1.19
N ASP A 217 0.78 -0.37 -1.99
CA ASP A 217 0.84 -0.17 -3.44
C ASP A 217 0.68 1.30 -3.79
N GLU A 218 1.22 1.70 -4.94
CA GLU A 218 1.35 3.11 -5.36
C GLU A 218 1.99 4.00 -4.28
N ALA A 219 2.95 3.46 -3.53
CA ALA A 219 3.61 4.12 -2.40
C ALA A 219 4.32 5.43 -2.78
N GLY A 220 4.68 5.60 -4.05
CA GLY A 220 5.25 6.85 -4.58
C GLY A 220 4.27 8.02 -4.59
N GLN A 221 2.96 7.74 -4.63
CA GLN A 221 1.90 8.76 -4.65
C GLN A 221 1.46 9.20 -3.24
N ALA A 222 1.89 8.49 -2.19
CA ALA A 222 1.61 8.83 -0.80
C ALA A 222 2.72 9.71 -0.23
N THR A 223 2.36 10.77 0.50
CA THR A 223 3.36 11.44 1.34
C THR A 223 3.88 10.44 2.38
N GLU A 224 5.13 10.59 2.82
CA GLU A 224 5.65 9.71 3.86
C GLU A 224 4.76 9.67 5.12
N PRO A 225 4.26 10.80 5.67
CA PRO A 225 3.32 10.77 6.79
C PRO A 225 2.04 9.97 6.52
N GLU A 226 1.54 9.95 5.28
CA GLU A 226 0.39 9.15 4.89
C GLU A 226 0.69 7.65 4.92
N ALA A 227 1.81 7.22 4.32
CA ALA A 227 2.25 5.82 4.38
C ALA A 227 2.50 5.38 5.83
N MET A 228 3.03 6.27 6.67
CA MET A 228 3.28 6.02 8.08
C MET A 228 2.01 5.75 8.89
N ILE A 229 0.82 6.10 8.40
CA ILE A 229 -0.43 5.71 9.08
C ILE A 229 -0.53 4.20 9.15
N ALA A 230 -0.34 3.48 8.04
CA ALA A 230 -0.36 2.01 8.04
C ALA A 230 0.85 1.46 8.81
N VAL A 231 2.06 1.96 8.51
CA VAL A 231 3.31 1.41 9.08
C VAL A 231 3.40 1.63 10.59
N LYS A 232 3.31 2.88 11.06
CA LYS A 232 3.54 3.20 12.47
C LYS A 232 2.42 2.73 13.39
N THR A 233 1.19 2.66 12.91
CA THR A 233 0.08 2.25 13.78
C THR A 233 -0.09 0.74 13.88
N MET A 234 0.35 -0.02 12.86
CA MET A 234 0.09 -1.45 12.78
C MET A 234 1.31 -2.37 12.87
N SER A 235 2.53 -1.89 12.59
CA SER A 235 3.73 -2.72 12.63
C SER A 235 4.31 -2.90 14.03
N ASP A 236 4.91 -4.07 14.26
CA ASP A 236 5.79 -4.38 15.38
C ASP A 236 7.21 -4.77 14.89
N ASN A 237 8.03 -5.33 15.79
CA ASN A 237 9.39 -5.77 15.47
C ASN A 237 9.44 -6.94 14.47
N THR A 238 8.36 -7.69 14.29
CA THR A 238 8.30 -8.88 13.40
C THR A 238 7.57 -8.63 12.09
N THR A 239 6.84 -7.52 11.98
CA THR A 239 6.04 -7.16 10.80
C THR A 239 6.93 -6.80 9.61
N ASN A 240 6.71 -7.46 8.47
CA ASN A 240 7.40 -7.13 7.21
C ASN A 240 6.60 -6.09 6.42
N VAL A 241 7.29 -5.14 5.80
CA VAL A 241 6.68 -4.06 5.00
C VAL A 241 7.15 -4.17 3.56
N ILE A 242 6.21 -4.18 2.62
CA ILE A 242 6.46 -4.24 1.19
C ILE A 242 5.87 -2.99 0.56
N LEU A 243 6.70 -2.26 -0.18
CA LEU A 243 6.33 -1.05 -0.89
C LEU A 243 6.36 -1.33 -2.39
N SER A 244 5.31 -0.90 -3.09
CA SER A 244 5.23 -0.97 -4.54
C SER A 244 4.93 0.42 -5.09
N GLY A 245 5.69 0.89 -6.07
CA GLY A 245 5.50 2.22 -6.64
C GLY A 245 6.56 2.58 -7.67
N ASP A 246 6.54 3.81 -8.15
CA ASP A 246 7.63 4.34 -8.98
C ASP A 246 8.00 5.74 -8.52
N PRO A 247 9.15 5.93 -7.86
CA PRO A 247 9.61 7.26 -7.43
C PRO A 247 9.88 8.21 -8.59
N LYS A 248 10.02 7.71 -9.83
CA LYS A 248 10.27 8.54 -11.02
C LYS A 248 8.99 9.01 -11.72
N GLN A 249 7.81 8.62 -11.22
CA GLN A 249 6.52 9.03 -11.74
C GLN A 249 5.89 10.15 -10.88
N LEU A 250 4.57 10.30 -10.94
CA LEU A 250 3.82 11.25 -10.13
C LEU A 250 4.01 10.96 -8.65
N GLY A 251 4.64 11.91 -7.97
CA GLY A 251 4.75 11.93 -6.52
C GLY A 251 3.44 12.37 -5.82
N PRO A 252 3.50 12.59 -4.50
CA PRO A 252 2.37 13.07 -3.72
C PRO A 252 1.92 14.47 -4.12
N ILE A 253 0.61 14.71 -4.14
CA ILE A 253 0.05 16.03 -4.46
C ILE A 253 0.14 16.94 -3.23
N VAL A 254 1.19 17.76 -3.16
CA VAL A 254 1.40 18.75 -2.09
C VAL A 254 1.10 20.17 -2.59
N ARG A 255 0.06 20.79 -2.04
CA ARG A 255 -0.39 22.13 -2.48
C ARG A 255 0.48 23.28 -2.01
N SER A 256 1.09 23.17 -0.83
CA SER A 256 1.90 24.23 -0.24
C SER A 256 3.32 24.19 -0.84
N PRO A 257 3.79 25.25 -1.53
CA PRO A 257 5.17 25.32 -2.01
C PRO A 257 6.19 25.16 -0.87
N VAL A 258 5.97 25.85 0.25
CA VAL A 258 6.82 25.73 1.45
C VAL A 258 6.91 24.28 1.95
N ALA A 259 5.80 23.53 1.92
CA ALA A 259 5.85 22.13 2.35
C ALA A 259 6.61 21.23 1.36
N ARG A 260 6.57 21.53 0.05
CA ARG A 260 7.37 20.86 -0.97
C ARG A 260 8.86 21.13 -0.78
N ASP A 261 9.22 22.40 -0.63
CA ASP A 261 10.60 22.84 -0.38
C ASP A 261 11.19 22.21 0.89
N LEU A 262 10.34 21.95 1.90
CA LEU A 262 10.71 21.24 3.13
C LEU A 262 10.60 19.71 3.03
N GLY A 263 10.38 19.16 1.84
CA GLY A 263 10.48 17.72 1.55
C GLY A 263 9.21 16.90 1.72
N LEU A 264 8.03 17.49 1.93
CA LEU A 264 6.77 16.73 2.07
C LEU A 264 6.35 16.00 0.78
N GLU A 265 6.87 16.42 -0.37
CA GLU A 265 6.68 15.73 -1.66
C GLU A 265 7.58 14.49 -1.83
N ILE A 266 8.57 14.31 -0.97
CA ILE A 266 9.41 13.12 -0.99
C ILE A 266 8.63 11.97 -0.35
N SER A 267 8.28 10.98 -1.16
CA SER A 267 7.56 9.80 -0.68
C SER A 267 8.46 8.89 0.17
N TYR A 268 7.85 8.02 0.96
CA TYR A 268 8.60 7.06 1.79
C TYR A 268 9.48 6.13 0.94
N ILE A 269 8.95 5.62 -0.18
CA ILE A 269 9.70 4.78 -1.12
C ILE A 269 10.88 5.55 -1.75
N GLU A 270 10.68 6.81 -2.13
CA GLU A 270 11.75 7.65 -2.69
C GLU A 270 12.87 7.90 -1.68
N ARG A 271 12.51 8.22 -0.43
CA ARG A 271 13.49 8.43 0.65
C ARG A 271 14.30 7.17 0.91
N LEU A 272 13.65 6.00 0.97
CA LEU A 272 14.36 4.73 1.18
C LEU A 272 15.32 4.43 0.03
N MET A 273 14.92 4.63 -1.22
CA MET A 273 15.77 4.38 -2.39
C MET A 273 17.00 5.28 -2.47
N LYS A 274 17.07 6.37 -1.68
CA LYS A 274 18.26 7.22 -1.53
C LYS A 274 19.22 6.75 -0.43
N MET A 275 18.89 5.69 0.32
CA MET A 275 19.74 5.17 1.38
C MET A 275 20.70 4.10 0.85
N ASN A 276 21.91 4.06 1.42
CA ASN A 276 22.97 3.11 1.02
C ASN A 276 22.51 1.64 0.99
N VAL A 277 21.61 1.23 1.89
CA VAL A 277 21.14 -0.17 1.96
C VAL A 277 20.28 -0.58 0.77
N TYR A 278 19.79 0.40 0.00
CA TYR A 278 18.97 0.22 -1.19
C TYR A 278 19.70 0.65 -2.47
N ASP A 279 20.99 0.97 -2.39
CA ASP A 279 21.78 1.35 -3.56
C ASP A 279 21.98 0.15 -4.50
N GLU A 280 21.46 0.27 -5.71
CA GLU A 280 21.57 -0.76 -6.75
C GLU A 280 22.98 -0.86 -7.36
N GLY A 281 23.86 0.13 -7.12
CA GLY A 281 25.14 0.30 -7.81
C GLY A 281 26.08 -0.91 -7.75
N ASN A 282 25.88 -1.81 -6.79
CA ASN A 282 26.68 -3.04 -6.62
C ASN A 282 25.98 -4.33 -7.07
N HIS A 283 24.74 -4.28 -7.55
CA HIS A 283 23.88 -5.47 -7.64
C HIS A 283 23.43 -5.88 -9.06
N ASP A 284 23.82 -5.20 -10.15
CA ASP A 284 23.43 -5.53 -11.54
C ASP A 284 21.92 -5.85 -11.72
N GLY A 285 21.08 -5.15 -10.94
CA GLY A 285 19.61 -5.35 -10.91
C GLY A 285 19.10 -6.50 -10.02
N ASP A 286 19.97 -7.29 -9.39
CA ASP A 286 19.65 -8.40 -8.47
C ASP A 286 19.80 -8.00 -6.99
N HIS A 287 19.23 -6.85 -6.61
CA HIS A 287 19.30 -6.36 -5.24
C HIS A 287 18.37 -7.18 -4.31
N PRO A 288 18.80 -7.62 -3.11
CA PRO A 288 17.99 -8.47 -2.23
C PRO A 288 16.79 -7.75 -1.59
N LEU A 289 16.81 -6.42 -1.55
CA LEU A 289 15.76 -5.58 -0.95
C LEU A 289 14.96 -4.75 -1.96
N VAL A 290 15.37 -4.76 -3.23
CA VAL A 290 14.76 -3.96 -4.28
C VAL A 290 14.66 -4.81 -5.53
N THR A 291 13.51 -4.80 -6.18
CA THR A 291 13.40 -5.39 -7.52
C THR A 291 12.80 -4.41 -8.50
N PHE A 292 13.58 -4.10 -9.54
CA PHE A 292 13.15 -3.33 -10.68
C PHE A 292 12.36 -4.21 -11.67
N LEU A 293 11.13 -3.80 -11.98
CA LEU A 293 10.29 -4.39 -13.01
C LEU A 293 10.38 -3.54 -14.28
N TYR A 294 10.80 -4.13 -15.39
CA TYR A 294 10.80 -3.52 -16.72
C TYR A 294 9.79 -4.19 -17.65
N LEU A 295 9.34 -3.45 -18.67
CA LEU A 295 8.55 -4.01 -19.75
C LEU A 295 9.42 -5.01 -20.53
N PHE A 296 8.86 -6.18 -20.83
CA PHE A 296 9.54 -7.18 -21.65
C PHE A 296 9.68 -6.63 -23.08
N VAL A 297 10.85 -6.12 -23.42
CA VAL A 297 11.22 -5.91 -24.83
C VAL A 297 11.83 -7.23 -25.30
N PRO A 298 11.26 -7.92 -26.31
CA PRO A 298 11.87 -9.11 -26.87
C PRO A 298 13.33 -8.83 -27.22
N LEU A 299 14.22 -9.75 -26.87
CA LEU A 299 15.69 -9.66 -27.00
C LEU A 299 16.23 -9.25 -28.39
N GLY A 300 15.38 -9.16 -29.42
CA GLY A 300 15.74 -8.68 -30.77
C GLY A 300 15.76 -7.15 -30.96
N LEU A 301 15.35 -6.34 -29.98
CA LEU A 301 15.24 -4.87 -30.12
C LEU A 301 16.16 -4.05 -29.19
N ILE A 302 16.98 -4.72 -28.35
CA ILE A 302 17.86 -4.06 -27.36
C ILE A 302 19.28 -3.81 -27.91
N ALA A 303 19.53 -4.05 -29.20
CA ALA A 303 20.76 -3.60 -29.86
C ALA A 303 20.71 -2.08 -30.12
N GLY A 304 20.82 -1.25 -29.07
CA GLY A 304 20.97 0.20 -29.24
C GLY A 304 20.63 1.09 -28.04
N LEU A 305 19.92 0.61 -27.02
CA LEU A 305 19.59 1.42 -25.86
C LEU A 305 20.69 1.32 -24.80
N LYS A 306 21.69 2.20 -24.90
CA LYS A 306 22.51 2.61 -23.75
C LYS A 306 21.57 3.23 -22.72
N ILE A 307 21.15 2.45 -21.72
CA ILE A 307 20.55 2.99 -20.50
C ILE A 307 21.68 3.71 -19.77
N SER A 308 21.78 5.03 -19.94
CA SER A 308 22.64 5.84 -19.09
C SER A 308 22.02 5.87 -17.69
N ALA A 309 22.58 5.09 -16.78
CA ALA A 309 22.38 5.28 -15.35
C ALA A 309 23.08 6.59 -14.96
N GLY A 310 22.40 7.71 -15.16
CA GLY A 310 22.81 9.02 -14.69
C GLY A 310 22.29 9.23 -13.26
N TRP A 311 23.02 8.72 -12.27
CA TRP A 311 22.99 9.29 -10.93
C TRP A 311 24.02 10.41 -10.93
N SER A 312 23.60 11.64 -11.25
CA SER A 312 24.43 12.82 -10.98
C SER A 312 24.05 13.37 -9.61
N SER A 313 25.05 13.35 -8.74
CA SER A 313 25.20 13.97 -7.41
C SER A 313 24.44 15.27 -7.18
#